data_AF-A0A1I2KRC6-F1
#
_entry.id   AF-A0A1I2KRC6-F1
#
_cell.length_a   1.000
_cell.length_b   1.000
_cell.length_c   1.000
_cell.angle_alpha   90.00
_cell.angle_beta   90.00
_cell.angle_gamma   90.00
#
_symmetry.space_group_name_H-M   'P 1'
#
loop_
_entity.id
_entity.type
_entity.pdbx_description
1 polymer ?
#
loop_
_entity_poly.entity_id
_entity_poly.type
_entity_poly.pdbx_seq_one_letter_code
_entity_poly.pdbx_strand_id
1 'polypeptide(L)'
;MDEEDPGTNGSRPPYRYIADVLRGEIHDGRYRVGDRIPSQADLEDRFQVSRPTIQRALGVLRDDGYIDNQRGRPSEVLPWQEGAGVSKTQFQEPEITPLSLKTHIATAFDEPHVTIDAYSLTTETLGRALVAPLLRVQNRELNPESVTLRLLLPSLDARLAIPRLVDDPDDERPMRRLRQLVRAHALALRSSFVGLTEFRPDIQASIEMRAVPITPVHKLYLINGHTALSGHYQVVKRQVEFGKSGKGAIYDVLGINAMLFAYRGDPAEPESRDSQFVADSQSWFDSLWSTIAEPLSLFE
;
A
#
# COMPACT_ATOMS: atom_id res chain seq x y z
N MET A 1 31.40 10.75 -22.23
CA MET A 1 30.91 9.71 -23.16
C MET A 1 30.42 8.63 -22.24
N ASP A 2 29.24 8.90 -21.70
CA ASP A 2 28.64 8.19 -20.59
C ASP A 2 27.55 7.33 -21.23
N GLU A 3 27.78 6.02 -21.25
CA GLU A 3 26.79 5.05 -21.75
C GLU A 3 25.63 4.99 -20.74
N GLU A 4 24.50 5.56 -21.13
CA GLU A 4 23.19 5.31 -20.56
C GLU A 4 22.82 3.82 -20.78
N ASP A 5 22.57 3.11 -19.68
CA ASP A 5 22.00 1.76 -19.71
C ASP A 5 20.45 1.85 -19.79
N PRO A 6 19.81 1.30 -20.84
CA PRO A 6 18.38 1.44 -21.06
C PRO A 6 17.58 0.40 -20.26
N GLY A 7 16.82 0.88 -19.27
CA GLY A 7 15.51 0.33 -18.90
C GLY A 7 15.40 -1.14 -18.47
N THR A 8 15.29 -1.36 -17.15
CA THR A 8 14.56 -2.51 -16.57
C THR A 8 13.59 -2.07 -15.47
N ASN A 9 12.36 -1.78 -15.88
CA ASN A 9 11.09 -2.22 -15.31
C ASN A 9 11.10 -2.68 -13.83
N GLY A 10 10.54 -1.88 -12.91
CA GLY A 10 9.83 -2.30 -11.68
C GLY A 10 10.46 -3.31 -10.69
N SER A 11 11.70 -3.74 -10.86
CA SER A 11 12.36 -4.73 -10.01
C SER A 11 13.19 -4.03 -8.93
N ARG A 12 13.09 -4.54 -7.70
CA ARG A 12 13.91 -4.11 -6.55
C ARG A 12 15.38 -3.96 -6.96
N PRO A 13 16.10 -2.89 -6.55
CA PRO A 13 17.51 -2.72 -6.91
C PRO A 13 18.30 -3.98 -6.53
N PRO A 14 19.09 -4.58 -7.46
CA PRO A 14 19.71 -5.89 -7.26
C PRO A 14 20.53 -6.02 -5.97
N TYR A 15 21.23 -4.95 -5.55
CA TYR A 15 22.02 -4.96 -4.31
C TYR A 15 21.18 -5.14 -3.04
N ARG A 16 19.93 -4.66 -3.00
CA ARG A 16 19.04 -4.81 -1.83
C ARG A 16 18.54 -6.24 -1.68
N TYR A 17 18.25 -6.90 -2.79
CA TYR A 17 17.89 -8.32 -2.79
C TYR A 17 19.03 -9.18 -2.24
N ILE A 18 20.27 -8.92 -2.67
CA ILE A 18 21.46 -9.65 -2.24
C ILE A 18 21.72 -9.45 -0.73
N ALA A 19 21.57 -8.21 -0.24
CA ALA A 19 21.71 -7.92 1.18
C ALA A 19 20.69 -8.69 2.04
N ASP A 20 19.43 -8.75 1.61
CA ASP A 20 18.38 -9.50 2.30
C ASP A 20 18.64 -11.01 2.33
N VAL A 21 19.08 -11.60 1.21
CA VAL A 21 19.41 -13.02 1.14
C VAL A 21 20.53 -13.36 2.13
N LEU A 22 21.60 -12.56 2.14
CA LEU A 22 22.71 -12.75 3.08
C LEU A 22 22.28 -12.53 4.53
N ARG A 23 21.39 -11.56 4.80
CA ARG A 23 20.82 -11.33 6.13
C ARG A 23 20.03 -12.54 6.62
N GLY A 24 19.18 -13.11 5.75
CA GLY A 24 18.45 -14.34 6.03
C GLY A 24 19.38 -15.52 6.32
N GLU A 25 20.49 -15.64 5.59
CA GLU A 25 21.48 -16.70 5.81
C GLU A 25 22.22 -16.59 7.15
N ILE A 26 22.47 -15.37 7.62
CA ILE A 26 23.04 -15.12 8.96
C ILE A 26 22.01 -15.50 10.03
N HIS A 27 20.74 -15.09 9.85
CA HIS A 27 19.64 -15.43 10.78
C HIS A 27 19.36 -16.93 10.86
N ASP A 28 19.34 -17.62 9.72
CA ASP A 28 19.16 -19.07 9.64
C ASP A 28 20.39 -19.84 10.17
N GLY A 29 21.45 -19.14 10.58
CA GLY A 29 22.66 -19.71 11.17
C GLY A 29 23.59 -20.38 10.15
N ARG A 30 23.44 -20.12 8.85
CA ARG A 30 24.39 -20.58 7.82
C ARG A 30 25.74 -19.86 7.92
N TYR A 31 25.74 -18.61 8.38
CA TYR A 31 26.93 -17.91 8.82
C TYR A 31 26.74 -17.48 10.28
N ARG A 32 27.58 -18.01 11.17
CA ARG A 32 27.54 -17.70 12.60
C ARG A 32 28.39 -16.48 12.92
N VAL A 33 28.19 -15.91 14.09
CA VAL A 33 29.08 -14.86 14.63
C VAL A 33 30.54 -15.34 14.58
N GLY A 34 31.41 -14.55 13.97
CA GLY A 34 32.82 -14.87 13.74
C GLY A 34 33.11 -15.60 12.42
N ASP A 35 32.09 -16.06 11.71
CA ASP A 35 32.28 -16.67 10.40
C ASP A 35 32.61 -15.61 9.34
N ARG A 36 33.36 -16.03 8.32
CA ARG A 36 33.67 -15.19 7.17
C ARG A 36 32.58 -15.33 6.11
N ILE A 37 32.07 -14.19 5.66
CA ILE A 37 31.23 -14.13 4.46
C ILE A 37 32.08 -14.45 3.23
N PRO A 38 31.52 -15.10 2.19
CA PRO A 38 32.22 -15.32 0.92
C PRO A 38 32.82 -14.03 0.35
N SER A 39 33.91 -14.15 -0.42
CA SER A 39 34.59 -12.98 -0.97
C SER A 39 33.71 -12.26 -2.00
N GLN A 40 34.06 -11.01 -2.34
CA GLN A 40 33.32 -10.27 -3.39
C GLN A 40 33.27 -11.07 -4.70
N ALA A 41 34.37 -11.72 -5.08
CA ALA A 41 34.43 -12.56 -6.27
C ALA A 41 33.47 -13.77 -6.17
N ASP A 42 33.46 -14.45 -5.02
CA ASP A 42 32.55 -15.59 -4.80
C ASP A 42 31.07 -15.15 -4.85
N LEU A 43 30.77 -13.95 -4.35
CA LEU A 43 29.42 -13.38 -4.38
C LEU A 43 29.04 -12.88 -5.78
N GLU A 44 29.98 -12.32 -6.54
CA GLU A 44 29.80 -11.96 -7.95
C GLU A 44 29.44 -13.21 -8.77
N ASP A 45 30.19 -14.30 -8.59
CA ASP A 45 29.94 -15.58 -9.27
C ASP A 45 28.63 -16.21 -8.81
N ARG A 46 28.32 -16.14 -7.51
CA ARG A 46 27.09 -16.72 -6.95
C ARG A 46 25.83 -16.00 -7.43
N PHE A 47 25.84 -14.67 -7.41
CA PHE A 47 24.67 -13.86 -7.72
C PHE A 47 24.63 -13.39 -9.18
N GLN A 48 25.69 -13.64 -9.95
CA GLN A 48 25.82 -13.24 -11.35
C GLN A 48 25.60 -11.73 -11.54
N VAL A 49 26.22 -10.92 -10.67
CA VAL A 49 26.11 -9.44 -10.70
C VAL A 49 27.48 -8.78 -10.66
N SER A 50 27.52 -7.49 -11.01
CA SER A 50 28.75 -6.71 -11.02
C SER A 50 29.33 -6.45 -9.62
N ARG A 51 30.66 -6.36 -9.53
CA ARG A 51 31.38 -6.00 -8.30
C ARG A 51 30.85 -4.77 -7.56
N PRO A 52 30.51 -3.64 -8.21
CA PRO A 52 29.91 -2.49 -7.52
C PRO A 52 28.57 -2.81 -6.86
N THR A 53 27.79 -3.74 -7.42
CA THR A 53 26.51 -4.19 -6.86
C THR A 53 26.72 -5.02 -5.60
N ILE A 54 27.71 -5.93 -5.60
CA ILE A 54 28.12 -6.67 -4.40
C ILE A 54 28.68 -5.73 -3.33
N GLN A 55 29.50 -4.75 -3.72
CA GLN A 55 30.02 -3.75 -2.78
C GLN A 55 28.92 -2.95 -2.11
N ARG A 56 27.87 -2.56 -2.85
CA ARG A 56 26.69 -1.90 -2.29
C ARG A 56 25.91 -2.82 -1.35
N ALA A 57 25.74 -4.10 -1.69
CA ALA A 57 25.04 -5.07 -0.85
C ALA A 57 25.77 -5.32 0.49
N LEU A 58 27.09 -5.50 0.43
CA LEU A 58 27.93 -5.63 1.64
C LEU A 58 27.99 -4.32 2.43
N GLY A 59 27.93 -3.17 1.75
CA GLY A 59 27.78 -1.86 2.39
C GLY A 59 26.54 -1.80 3.27
N VAL A 60 25.38 -2.22 2.74
CA VAL A 60 24.11 -2.29 3.50
C VAL A 60 24.23 -3.21 4.72
N LEU A 61 24.74 -4.43 4.56
CA LEU A 61 24.91 -5.36 5.70
C LEU A 61 25.83 -4.82 6.80
N ARG A 62 26.86 -4.07 6.41
CA ARG A 62 27.77 -3.43 7.35
C ARG A 62 27.10 -2.25 8.07
N ASP A 63 26.38 -1.42 7.33
CA ASP A 63 25.66 -0.27 7.88
C ASP A 63 24.54 -0.74 8.84
N ASP A 64 23.95 -1.91 8.56
CA ASP A 64 22.98 -2.61 9.41
C ASP A 64 23.64 -3.38 10.59
N GLY A 65 24.97 -3.39 10.69
CA GLY A 65 25.71 -4.00 11.80
C GLY A 65 25.86 -5.52 11.77
N TYR A 66 25.57 -6.18 10.64
CA TYR A 66 25.70 -7.65 10.51
C TYR A 66 27.13 -8.10 10.27
N ILE A 67 27.95 -7.26 9.63
CA ILE A 67 29.33 -7.58 9.26
C ILE A 67 30.27 -6.39 9.50
N ASP A 68 31.56 -6.66 9.73
CA ASP A 68 32.60 -5.63 9.71
C ASP A 68 33.69 -5.93 8.67
N ASN A 69 34.29 -4.86 8.13
CA ASN A 69 35.44 -4.92 7.26
C ASN A 69 36.67 -4.38 7.98
N GLN A 70 37.52 -5.29 8.47
CA GLN A 70 38.91 -4.92 8.74
C GLN A 70 39.63 -4.76 7.39
N ARG A 71 40.19 -3.56 7.13
CA ARG A 71 40.89 -3.25 5.87
C ARG A 71 41.82 -4.40 5.44
N GLY A 72 41.50 -5.01 4.29
CA GLY A 72 42.30 -6.07 3.67
C GLY A 72 41.98 -7.51 4.11
N ARG A 73 40.90 -7.73 4.89
CA ARG A 73 40.44 -9.07 5.31
C ARG A 73 39.00 -9.34 4.84
N PRO A 74 38.60 -10.63 4.69
CA PRO A 74 37.22 -11.00 4.40
C PRO A 74 36.26 -10.46 5.48
N SER A 75 35.06 -10.06 5.10
CA SER A 75 34.04 -9.56 6.03
C SER A 75 33.67 -10.64 7.03
N GLU A 76 33.71 -10.31 8.32
CA GLU A 76 33.39 -11.23 9.42
C GLU A 76 32.02 -10.87 10.00
N VAL A 77 31.21 -11.88 10.31
CA VAL A 77 29.89 -11.70 10.92
C VAL A 77 30.05 -11.27 12.37
N LEU A 78 29.45 -10.13 12.72
CA LEU A 78 29.54 -9.56 14.07
C LEU A 78 28.54 -10.23 15.02
N PRO A 79 28.71 -10.12 16.35
CA PRO A 79 27.65 -10.44 17.30
C PRO A 79 26.49 -9.46 17.09
N TRP A 80 25.44 -9.90 16.41
CA TRP A 80 24.23 -9.10 16.26
C TRP A 80 23.34 -9.33 17.48
N GLN A 81 23.02 -8.27 18.22
CA GLN A 81 22.04 -8.37 19.31
C GLN A 81 20.65 -8.34 18.68
N GLU A 82 19.80 -9.33 18.95
CA GLU A 82 18.35 -9.17 18.75
C GLU A 82 17.91 -7.91 19.49
N GLY A 83 17.67 -6.82 18.75
CA GLY A 83 17.18 -5.56 19.29
C GLY A 83 18.22 -4.54 19.77
N ALA A 84 19.54 -4.72 19.60
CA ALA A 84 20.51 -3.70 20.02
C ALA A 84 21.58 -3.41 18.95
N GLY A 85 21.17 -2.55 18.03
CA GLY A 85 21.98 -1.95 16.98
C GLY A 85 21.19 -0.96 16.12
N VAL A 86 20.02 -0.50 16.60
CA VAL A 86 19.25 0.56 15.95
C VAL A 86 19.59 1.86 16.67
N SER A 87 20.55 2.60 16.12
CA SER A 87 20.67 4.01 16.44
C SER A 87 19.34 4.68 16.13
N LYS A 88 18.80 5.39 17.11
CA LYS A 88 17.48 6.02 17.13
C LYS A 88 17.30 7.02 16.00
N THR A 89 16.95 6.49 14.84
CA THR A 89 16.15 7.13 13.80
C THR A 89 15.42 5.97 13.16
N GLN A 90 14.35 5.52 13.82
CA GLN A 90 13.44 4.53 13.28
C GLN A 90 12.80 5.13 12.02
N PHE A 91 13.49 5.12 10.89
CA PHE A 91 12.80 4.85 9.64
C PHE A 91 12.57 3.35 9.67
N GLN A 92 11.36 2.92 10.07
CA GLN A 92 10.90 1.63 9.60
C GLN A 92 11.00 1.73 8.09
N GLU A 93 11.90 0.95 7.50
CA GLU A 93 11.89 0.78 6.06
C GLU A 93 10.47 0.33 5.70
N PRO A 94 9.79 1.00 4.75
CA PRO A 94 8.54 0.50 4.21
C PRO A 94 8.75 -0.96 3.87
N GLU A 95 7.92 -1.88 4.36
CA GLU A 95 7.95 -3.25 3.85
C GLU A 95 7.77 -3.16 2.32
N ILE A 96 8.86 -3.30 1.57
CA ILE A 96 8.85 -3.37 0.10
C ILE A 96 8.45 -4.80 -0.26
N THR A 97 7.25 -5.16 0.15
CA THR A 97 6.52 -6.30 -0.36
C THR A 97 5.19 -5.72 -0.83
N PRO A 98 4.67 -6.05 -2.01
CA PRO A 98 3.24 -5.89 -2.27
C PRO A 98 2.48 -6.86 -1.36
N LEU A 99 2.50 -6.64 -0.04
CA LEU A 99 1.52 -7.23 0.86
C LEU A 99 0.32 -6.28 0.87
N SER A 100 -0.69 -6.80 0.19
CA SER A 100 -1.90 -6.15 -0.26
C SER A 100 -2.72 -5.65 0.92
N LEU A 101 -3.46 -4.55 0.73
CA LEU A 101 -4.66 -4.18 1.50
C LEU A 101 -5.46 -5.43 1.95
N LYS A 102 -5.52 -6.46 1.11
CA LYS A 102 -6.11 -7.77 1.40
C LYS A 102 -5.61 -8.42 2.70
N THR A 103 -4.31 -8.39 3.01
CA THR A 103 -3.77 -9.03 4.22
C THR A 103 -4.24 -8.28 5.46
N HIS A 104 -4.12 -6.95 5.46
CA HIS A 104 -4.58 -6.13 6.59
C HIS A 104 -6.08 -6.26 6.83
N ILE A 105 -6.88 -6.29 5.75
CA ILE A 105 -8.32 -6.54 5.88
C ILE A 105 -8.58 -7.96 6.39
N ALA A 106 -7.87 -8.98 5.90
CA ALA A 106 -8.06 -10.34 6.40
C ALA A 106 -7.81 -10.44 7.90
N THR A 107 -6.73 -9.83 8.41
CA THR A 107 -6.43 -9.77 9.85
C THR A 107 -7.49 -8.99 10.62
N ALA A 108 -7.96 -7.86 10.11
CA ALA A 108 -8.98 -7.06 10.78
C ALA A 108 -10.30 -7.82 10.98
N PHE A 109 -10.65 -8.73 10.07
CA PHE A 109 -11.86 -9.56 10.17
C PHE A 109 -11.76 -10.70 11.19
N ASP A 110 -10.60 -10.90 11.82
CA ASP A 110 -10.47 -11.78 12.99
C ASP A 110 -10.89 -11.08 14.30
N GLU A 111 -11.15 -9.76 14.26
CA GLU A 111 -11.62 -8.97 15.40
C GLU A 111 -13.16 -8.90 15.50
N PRO A 112 -13.73 -8.72 16.70
CA PRO A 112 -15.19 -8.64 16.87
C PRO A 112 -15.81 -7.40 16.22
N HIS A 113 -15.07 -6.29 16.13
CA HIS A 113 -15.56 -5.05 15.57
C HIS A 113 -14.64 -4.57 14.46
N VAL A 114 -15.10 -4.70 13.21
CA VAL A 114 -14.34 -4.29 12.03
C VAL A 114 -14.76 -2.91 11.61
N THR A 115 -13.85 -1.94 11.61
CA THR A 115 -14.08 -0.60 11.05
C THR A 115 -13.08 -0.32 9.92
N ILE A 116 -13.58 0.22 8.81
CA ILE A 116 -12.75 0.61 7.68
C ILE A 116 -13.21 1.98 7.18
N ASP A 117 -12.37 2.98 7.39
CA ASP A 117 -12.52 4.28 6.74
C ASP A 117 -11.60 4.34 5.52
N ALA A 118 -12.10 4.76 4.37
CA ALA A 118 -11.31 4.79 3.15
C ALA A 118 -11.48 6.07 2.36
N TYR A 119 -10.36 6.68 1.96
CA TYR A 119 -10.31 7.76 1.00
C TYR A 119 -9.58 7.29 -0.25
N SER A 120 -10.26 7.32 -1.40
CA SER A 120 -9.69 6.84 -2.66
C SER A 120 -10.43 7.37 -3.88
N LEU A 121 -9.84 7.20 -5.07
CA LEU A 121 -10.44 7.63 -6.33
C LEU A 121 -11.63 6.75 -6.70
N THR A 122 -11.57 5.45 -6.40
CA THR A 122 -12.64 4.47 -6.58
C THR A 122 -12.58 3.42 -5.48
N THR A 123 -13.67 2.68 -5.26
CA THR A 123 -13.70 1.56 -4.30
C THR A 123 -13.13 0.26 -4.87
N GLU A 124 -12.55 0.25 -6.08
CA GLU A 124 -12.16 -0.98 -6.77
C GLU A 124 -11.18 -1.84 -5.96
N THR A 125 -10.11 -1.23 -5.45
CA THR A 125 -9.07 -1.95 -4.67
C THR A 125 -9.64 -2.50 -3.37
N LEU A 126 -10.44 -1.69 -2.66
CA LEU A 126 -11.09 -2.07 -1.40
C LEU A 126 -12.11 -3.20 -1.61
N GLY A 127 -12.98 -3.06 -2.61
CA GLY A 127 -13.99 -4.07 -2.93
C GLY A 127 -13.37 -5.42 -3.22
N ARG A 128 -12.28 -5.48 -4.00
CA ARG A 128 -11.53 -6.73 -4.25
C ARG A 128 -10.93 -7.33 -2.98
N ALA A 129 -10.41 -6.51 -2.07
CA ALA A 129 -9.81 -6.96 -0.82
C ALA A 129 -10.86 -7.52 0.17
N LEU A 130 -12.10 -7.02 0.10
CA LEU A 130 -13.20 -7.45 0.96
C LEU A 130 -13.91 -8.73 0.50
N VAL A 131 -13.79 -9.13 -0.77
CA VAL A 131 -14.51 -10.31 -1.30
C VAL A 131 -14.32 -11.55 -0.43
N ALA A 132 -13.06 -11.91 -0.13
CA ALA A 132 -12.78 -13.13 0.61
C ALA A 132 -13.24 -13.07 2.09
N PRO A 133 -12.93 -12.02 2.87
CA PRO A 133 -13.45 -11.88 4.23
C PRO A 133 -14.97 -11.89 4.29
N LEU A 134 -15.66 -11.15 3.41
CA LEU A 134 -17.13 -11.10 3.40
C LEU A 134 -17.75 -12.47 3.08
N LEU A 135 -17.17 -13.24 2.16
CA LEU A 135 -17.65 -14.60 1.87
C LEU A 135 -17.46 -15.54 3.07
N ARG A 136 -16.32 -15.43 3.78
CA ARG A 136 -16.09 -16.20 5.01
C ARG A 136 -17.07 -15.83 6.12
N VAL A 137 -17.45 -14.55 6.23
CA VAL A 137 -18.52 -14.11 7.14
C VAL A 137 -19.87 -14.68 6.69
N GLN A 138 -20.21 -14.65 5.41
CA GLN A 138 -21.45 -15.26 4.91
C GLN A 138 -21.52 -16.76 5.23
N ASN A 139 -20.40 -17.48 5.09
CA ASN A 139 -20.27 -18.90 5.40
C ASN A 139 -20.16 -19.22 6.90
N ARG A 140 -20.20 -18.21 7.78
CA ARG A 140 -20.00 -18.35 9.25
C ARG A 140 -18.63 -18.90 9.67
N GLU A 141 -17.65 -18.83 8.77
CA GLU A 141 -16.24 -19.13 9.07
C GLU A 141 -15.58 -17.99 9.86
N LEU A 142 -16.07 -16.76 9.66
CA LEU A 142 -15.74 -15.58 10.46
C LEU A 142 -17.03 -15.02 11.07
N ASN A 143 -16.96 -14.55 12.31
CA ASN A 143 -18.12 -14.10 13.07
C ASN A 143 -17.85 -12.79 13.82
N PRO A 144 -17.51 -11.70 13.12
CA PRO A 144 -17.45 -10.39 13.75
C PRO A 144 -18.86 -10.01 14.24
N GLU A 145 -18.92 -9.26 15.34
CA GLU A 145 -20.15 -8.66 15.85
C GLU A 145 -20.59 -7.48 14.97
N SER A 146 -19.62 -6.73 14.42
CA SER A 146 -19.91 -5.60 13.53
C SER A 146 -18.88 -5.42 12.40
N VAL A 147 -19.36 -4.90 11.27
CA VAL A 147 -18.54 -4.51 10.11
C VAL A 147 -19.04 -3.15 9.58
N THR A 148 -18.25 -2.10 9.76
CA THR A 148 -18.64 -0.72 9.44
C THR A 148 -17.66 -0.08 8.47
N LEU A 149 -18.17 0.44 7.34
CA LEU A 149 -17.38 1.13 6.32
C LEU A 149 -17.83 2.59 6.16
N ARG A 150 -16.87 3.52 6.19
CA ARG A 150 -17.07 4.92 5.78
C ARG A 150 -16.16 5.25 4.61
N LEU A 151 -16.73 5.61 3.46
CA LEU A 151 -15.97 5.82 2.23
C LEU A 151 -16.07 7.25 1.75
N LEU A 152 -14.93 7.92 1.62
CA LEU A 152 -14.78 9.20 0.94
C LEU A 152 -14.31 8.98 -0.49
N LEU A 153 -15.13 9.42 -1.44
CA LEU A 153 -14.91 9.31 -2.88
C LEU A 153 -14.89 10.70 -3.51
N PRO A 154 -14.27 10.88 -4.68
CA PRO A 154 -14.38 12.14 -5.40
C PRO A 154 -15.84 12.41 -5.78
N SER A 155 -16.27 13.67 -5.65
CA SER A 155 -17.57 14.10 -6.13
C SER A 155 -17.71 13.86 -7.63
N LEU A 156 -18.88 13.38 -8.03
CA LEU A 156 -19.21 13.11 -9.43
C LEU A 156 -19.44 14.41 -10.21
N ASP A 157 -19.76 15.51 -9.53
CA ASP A 157 -20.08 16.80 -10.17
C ASP A 157 -18.92 17.80 -10.08
N ALA A 158 -17.88 17.48 -9.31
CA ALA A 158 -16.71 18.34 -9.17
C ALA A 158 -15.79 18.30 -10.40
N ARG A 159 -15.07 19.42 -10.61
CA ARG A 159 -13.97 19.50 -11.56
C ARG A 159 -12.70 18.96 -10.91
N LEU A 160 -12.32 17.74 -11.24
CA LEU A 160 -11.06 17.15 -10.77
C LEU A 160 -9.92 17.49 -11.72
N ALA A 161 -8.70 17.60 -11.21
CA ALA A 161 -7.51 17.90 -12.02
C ALA A 161 -7.11 16.73 -12.94
N ILE A 162 -7.53 15.52 -12.59
CA ILE A 162 -7.32 14.27 -13.32
C ILE A 162 -8.54 13.35 -13.17
N PRO A 163 -8.80 12.46 -14.13
CA PRO A 163 -8.09 12.30 -15.41
C PRO A 163 -8.48 13.37 -16.43
N ARG A 164 -7.59 13.65 -17.38
CA ARG A 164 -7.82 14.58 -18.50
C ARG A 164 -7.11 14.11 -19.76
N LEU A 165 -7.62 14.49 -20.94
CA LEU A 165 -6.96 14.16 -22.20
C LEU A 165 -5.66 14.96 -22.32
N VAL A 166 -4.65 14.36 -22.93
CA VAL A 166 -3.35 15.02 -23.14
C VAL A 166 -3.48 16.16 -24.13
N ASP A 167 -4.22 15.93 -25.23
CA ASP A 167 -4.32 16.87 -26.35
C ASP A 167 -5.44 17.91 -26.16
N ASP A 168 -6.48 17.58 -25.38
CA ASP A 168 -7.61 18.48 -25.06
C ASP A 168 -7.99 18.36 -23.57
N PRO A 169 -7.40 19.20 -22.71
CA PRO A 169 -7.66 19.18 -21.27
C PRO A 169 -9.11 19.27 -20.81
N ASP A 170 -9.95 19.93 -21.61
CA ASP A 170 -11.35 20.21 -21.29
C ASP A 170 -12.30 19.15 -21.86
N ASP A 171 -11.77 18.14 -22.57
CA ASP A 171 -12.55 17.01 -23.05
C ASP A 171 -13.16 16.24 -21.87
N GLU A 172 -14.49 16.11 -21.86
CA GLU A 172 -15.24 15.45 -20.79
C GLU A 172 -15.14 13.91 -20.81
N ARG A 173 -14.66 13.28 -21.89
CA ARG A 173 -14.62 11.80 -22.01
C ARG A 173 -13.87 11.11 -20.85
N PRO A 174 -12.65 11.56 -20.44
CA PRO A 174 -11.95 11.00 -19.29
C PRO A 174 -12.73 11.14 -17.99
N MET A 175 -13.34 12.31 -17.75
CA MET A 175 -14.09 12.56 -16.53
C MET A 175 -15.38 11.72 -16.46
N ARG A 176 -16.14 11.63 -17.56
CA ARG A 176 -17.30 10.73 -17.66
C ARG A 176 -16.91 9.28 -17.42
N ARG A 177 -15.77 8.82 -17.95
CA ARG A 177 -15.25 7.47 -17.70
C ARG A 177 -14.95 7.27 -16.21
N LEU A 178 -14.29 8.22 -15.54
CA LEU A 178 -14.05 8.13 -14.10
C LEU A 178 -15.37 8.06 -13.32
N ARG A 179 -16.34 8.95 -13.60
CA ARG A 179 -17.66 8.94 -12.96
C ARG A 179 -18.35 7.58 -13.08
N GLN A 180 -18.28 6.95 -14.25
CA GLN A 180 -18.81 5.61 -14.48
C GLN A 180 -18.11 4.54 -13.62
N LEU A 181 -16.77 4.58 -13.53
CA LEU A 181 -16.02 3.65 -12.70
C LEU A 181 -16.33 3.82 -11.21
N VAL A 182 -16.39 5.06 -10.72
CA VAL A 182 -16.76 5.37 -9.33
C VAL A 182 -18.14 4.78 -9.02
N ARG A 183 -19.15 5.09 -9.85
CA ARG A 183 -20.52 4.55 -9.68
C ARG A 183 -20.55 3.03 -9.69
N ALA A 184 -19.92 2.40 -10.69
CA ALA A 184 -19.95 0.94 -10.85
C ALA A 184 -19.34 0.21 -9.64
N HIS A 185 -18.15 0.62 -9.20
CA HIS A 185 -17.47 -0.03 -8.08
C HIS A 185 -18.15 0.29 -6.73
N ALA A 186 -18.64 1.51 -6.53
CA ALA A 186 -19.38 1.88 -5.34
C ALA A 186 -20.68 1.07 -5.22
N LEU A 187 -21.44 0.94 -6.31
CA LEU A 187 -22.66 0.13 -6.33
C LEU A 187 -22.36 -1.35 -6.03
N ALA A 188 -21.35 -1.94 -6.67
CA ALA A 188 -20.97 -3.34 -6.43
C ALA A 188 -20.60 -3.61 -4.96
N LEU A 189 -19.86 -2.70 -4.33
CA LEU A 189 -19.49 -2.81 -2.93
C LEU A 189 -20.71 -2.67 -2.00
N ARG A 190 -21.58 -1.69 -2.27
CA ARG A 190 -22.83 -1.51 -1.53
C ARG A 190 -23.73 -2.75 -1.61
N SER A 191 -23.89 -3.32 -2.81
CA SER A 191 -24.67 -4.56 -3.00
C SER A 191 -24.08 -5.74 -2.21
N SER A 192 -22.77 -5.82 -2.07
CA SER A 192 -22.12 -6.86 -1.26
C SER A 192 -22.50 -6.75 0.23
N PHE A 193 -22.63 -5.52 0.74
CA PHE A 193 -23.07 -5.26 2.12
C PHE A 193 -24.57 -5.52 2.31
N VAL A 194 -25.41 -5.14 1.34
CA VAL A 194 -26.84 -5.50 1.37
C VAL A 194 -27.01 -7.01 1.46
N GLY A 195 -26.31 -7.76 0.59
CA GLY A 195 -26.34 -9.23 0.64
C GLY A 195 -25.82 -9.78 1.97
N LEU A 196 -24.73 -9.22 2.52
CA LEU A 196 -24.23 -9.62 3.84
C LEU A 196 -25.30 -9.47 4.93
N THR A 197 -25.98 -8.32 5.01
CA THR A 197 -27.03 -8.06 6.00
C THR A 197 -28.22 -9.01 5.83
N GLU A 198 -28.56 -9.41 4.60
CA GLU A 198 -29.61 -10.39 4.33
C GLU A 198 -29.24 -11.81 4.80
N PHE A 199 -28.00 -12.26 4.56
CA PHE A 199 -27.54 -13.61 4.93
C PHE A 199 -27.08 -13.74 6.40
N ARG A 200 -26.60 -12.64 7.00
CA ARG A 200 -26.10 -12.55 8.38
C ARG A 200 -26.80 -11.41 9.13
N PRO A 201 -28.13 -11.49 9.36
CA PRO A 201 -28.86 -10.47 10.12
C PRO A 201 -28.43 -10.39 11.59
N ASP A 202 -27.68 -11.39 12.06
CA ASP A 202 -27.05 -11.44 13.38
C ASP A 202 -25.84 -10.50 13.53
N ILE A 203 -25.30 -9.95 12.43
CA ILE A 203 -24.14 -9.05 12.45
C ILE A 203 -24.58 -7.61 12.17
N GLN A 204 -24.04 -6.65 12.92
CA GLN A 204 -24.21 -5.23 12.64
C GLN A 204 -23.31 -4.79 11.48
N ALA A 205 -23.83 -4.87 10.25
CA ALA A 205 -23.13 -4.43 9.04
C ALA A 205 -23.63 -3.06 8.54
N SER A 206 -22.72 -2.13 8.25
CA SER A 206 -23.08 -0.83 7.67
C SER A 206 -22.03 -0.32 6.68
N ILE A 207 -22.50 0.42 5.68
CA ILE A 207 -21.67 1.10 4.70
C ILE A 207 -22.25 2.47 4.37
N GLU A 208 -21.46 3.51 4.58
CA GLU A 208 -21.80 4.89 4.22
C GLU A 208 -20.76 5.41 3.22
N MET A 209 -21.24 6.09 2.17
CA MET A 209 -20.39 6.67 1.13
C MET A 209 -20.69 8.14 0.99
N ARG A 210 -19.66 8.97 1.04
CA ARG A 210 -19.74 10.41 0.81
C ARG A 210 -18.79 10.85 -0.28
N ALA A 211 -19.19 11.90 -0.99
CA ALA A 211 -18.44 12.57 -2.03
C ALA A 211 -17.76 13.82 -1.46
N VAL A 212 -16.51 14.06 -1.86
CA VAL A 212 -15.77 15.30 -1.57
C VAL A 212 -15.31 15.96 -2.87
N PRO A 213 -15.40 17.30 -2.99
CA PRO A 213 -15.05 18.02 -4.22
C PRO A 213 -13.54 18.28 -4.35
N ILE A 214 -12.72 17.28 -4.05
CA ILE A 214 -11.26 17.34 -4.12
C ILE A 214 -10.73 16.26 -5.05
N THR A 215 -9.63 16.55 -5.75
CA THR A 215 -8.94 15.54 -6.56
C THR A 215 -8.12 14.65 -5.63
N PRO A 216 -8.38 13.33 -5.55
CA PRO A 216 -7.58 12.44 -4.72
C PRO A 216 -6.15 12.35 -5.23
N VAL A 217 -5.21 12.73 -4.36
CA VAL A 217 -3.76 12.66 -4.62
C VAL A 217 -3.08 11.49 -3.90
N HIS A 218 -3.80 10.84 -2.99
CA HIS A 218 -3.36 9.64 -2.30
C HIS A 218 -4.56 8.72 -1.99
N LYS A 219 -4.26 7.47 -1.66
CA LYS A 219 -5.15 6.51 -1.03
C LYS A 219 -4.88 6.51 0.46
N LEU A 220 -5.93 6.39 1.25
CA LEU A 220 -5.86 6.16 2.67
C LEU A 220 -6.87 5.08 3.04
N TYR A 221 -6.44 4.08 3.80
CA TYR A 221 -7.30 3.10 4.44
C TYR A 221 -6.98 3.09 5.93
N LEU A 222 -7.95 3.43 6.77
CA LEU A 222 -7.84 3.34 8.23
C LEU A 222 -8.65 2.13 8.66
N ILE A 223 -8.00 1.22 9.37
CA ILE A 223 -8.55 -0.09 9.73
C ILE A 223 -8.52 -0.21 11.25
N ASN A 224 -9.68 -0.48 11.85
CA ASN A 224 -9.90 -0.68 13.29
C ASN A 224 -9.36 0.46 14.18
N GLY A 225 -9.18 1.66 13.62
CA GLY A 225 -8.68 2.84 14.33
C GLY A 225 -7.19 2.79 14.73
N HIS A 226 -6.48 1.70 14.45
CA HIS A 226 -5.08 1.52 14.84
C HIS A 226 -4.16 1.16 13.67
N THR A 227 -4.67 0.99 12.45
CA THR A 227 -3.84 0.75 11.27
C THR A 227 -4.17 1.75 10.18
N ALA A 228 -3.15 2.41 9.62
CA ALA A 228 -3.29 3.26 8.44
C ALA A 228 -2.46 2.71 7.29
N LEU A 229 -3.06 2.57 6.12
CA LEU A 229 -2.38 2.25 4.87
C LEU A 229 -2.51 3.45 3.93
N SER A 230 -1.40 4.07 3.57
CA SER A 230 -1.39 5.28 2.73
C SER A 230 -0.50 5.11 1.50
N GLY A 231 -0.89 5.69 0.36
CA GLY A 231 -0.07 5.63 -0.85
C GLY A 231 -0.43 6.72 -1.85
N HIS A 232 0.57 7.38 -2.42
CA HIS A 232 0.34 8.48 -3.36
C HIS A 232 -0.09 7.97 -4.74
N TYR A 233 -1.03 8.70 -5.35
CA TYR A 233 -1.32 8.52 -6.75
C TYR A 233 -0.22 9.17 -7.59
N GLN A 234 0.39 8.38 -8.47
CA GLN A 234 1.32 8.89 -9.47
C GLN A 234 0.57 9.19 -10.76
N VAL A 235 0.70 10.42 -11.24
CA VAL A 235 0.16 10.82 -12.54
C VAL A 235 1.02 10.21 -13.64
N VAL A 236 0.38 9.49 -14.54
CA VAL A 236 1.02 8.82 -15.67
C VAL A 236 0.26 9.09 -16.96
N LYS A 237 0.96 9.03 -18.08
CA LYS A 237 0.34 9.06 -19.41
C LYS A 237 -0.09 7.65 -19.80
N ARG A 238 -1.36 7.46 -20.15
CA ARG A 238 -1.91 6.16 -20.56
C ARG A 238 -2.80 6.28 -21.78
N GLN A 239 -2.81 5.25 -22.61
CA GLN A 239 -3.79 5.10 -23.68
C GLN A 239 -5.04 4.41 -23.11
N VAL A 240 -6.20 5.00 -23.37
CA VAL A 240 -7.50 4.45 -22.95
C VAL A 240 -8.50 4.40 -24.10
N GLU A 241 -9.46 3.49 -23.98
CA GLU A 241 -10.62 3.38 -24.89
C GLU A 241 -11.83 4.10 -24.27
N PHE A 242 -12.51 4.91 -25.09
CA PHE A 242 -13.76 5.60 -24.75
C PHE A 242 -14.96 4.95 -25.45
N GLY A 243 -14.97 3.61 -25.54
CA GLY A 243 -15.98 2.85 -26.27
C GLY A 243 -16.05 3.25 -27.75
N LYS A 244 -17.26 3.59 -28.23
CA LYS A 244 -17.47 4.01 -29.63
C LYS A 244 -16.79 5.34 -29.99
N SER A 245 -16.36 6.12 -29.01
CA SER A 245 -15.70 7.42 -29.22
C SER A 245 -14.18 7.31 -29.46
N GLY A 246 -13.66 6.10 -29.68
CA GLY A 246 -12.26 5.85 -30.05
C GLY A 246 -11.29 5.77 -28.87
N LYS A 247 -10.00 5.91 -29.18
CA LYS A 247 -8.89 5.88 -28.21
C LYS A 247 -8.32 7.27 -27.99
N GLY A 248 -7.72 7.50 -26.83
CA GLY A 248 -6.99 8.72 -26.56
C GLY A 248 -5.99 8.58 -25.41
N ALA A 249 -4.92 9.39 -25.47
CA ALA A 249 -3.95 9.48 -24.40
C ALA A 249 -4.50 10.40 -23.31
N ILE A 250 -4.52 9.91 -22.06
CA ILE A 250 -4.92 10.69 -20.89
C ILE A 250 -3.77 10.78 -19.88
N TYR A 251 -3.75 11.87 -19.13
CA TYR A 251 -3.12 11.88 -17.81
C TYR A 251 -4.10 11.30 -16.81
N ASP A 252 -3.70 10.21 -16.17
CA ASP A 252 -4.50 9.43 -15.22
C ASP A 252 -3.59 8.93 -14.09
N VAL A 253 -4.15 8.19 -13.14
CA VAL A 253 -3.40 7.59 -12.03
C VAL A 253 -3.46 6.08 -12.07
N LEU A 254 -2.35 5.44 -11.71
CA LEU A 254 -2.32 3.99 -11.54
C LEU A 254 -2.95 3.64 -10.19
N GLY A 255 -4.17 3.10 -10.24
CA GLY A 255 -4.87 2.60 -9.04
C GLY A 255 -4.40 1.20 -8.63
N ILE A 256 -4.26 0.28 -9.59
CA ILE A 256 -3.94 -1.13 -9.34
C ILE A 256 -2.41 -1.24 -9.27
N ASN A 257 -1.88 -1.76 -8.15
CA ASN A 257 -0.44 -1.88 -7.82
C ASN A 257 0.25 -0.62 -7.27
N ALA A 258 -0.50 0.41 -6.85
CA ALA A 258 0.09 1.50 -6.08
C ALA A 258 0.65 0.95 -4.75
N MET A 259 1.90 1.32 -4.44
CA MET A 259 2.53 0.99 -3.17
C MET A 259 1.76 1.63 -2.02
N LEU A 260 1.45 0.84 -0.99
CA LEU A 260 0.88 1.31 0.27
C LEU A 260 1.93 1.18 1.37
N PHE A 261 2.08 2.23 2.15
CA PHE A 261 2.90 2.28 3.35
C PHE A 261 1.98 1.98 4.54
N ALA A 262 2.36 1.00 5.35
CA ALA A 262 1.62 0.62 6.53
C ALA A 262 2.18 1.34 7.77
N TYR A 263 1.27 1.90 8.57
CA TYR A 263 1.55 2.51 9.85
C TYR A 263 0.65 1.84 10.88
N ARG A 264 1.22 1.39 12.00
CA ARG A 264 0.48 0.68 13.05
C ARG A 264 0.61 1.44 14.36
N GLY A 265 -0.50 1.95 14.85
CA GLY A 265 -0.58 2.55 16.16
C GLY A 265 -0.55 1.47 17.24
N ASP A 266 0.23 1.73 18.28
CA ASP A 266 0.23 0.94 19.51
C ASP A 266 -0.40 1.78 20.64
N PRO A 267 -1.51 1.34 21.25
CA PRO A 267 -2.09 2.00 22.40
C PRO A 267 -1.14 2.17 23.59
N ALA A 268 -0.13 1.30 23.72
CA ALA A 268 0.90 1.43 24.75
C ALA A 268 1.93 2.53 24.42
N GLU A 269 2.06 2.91 23.15
CA GLU A 269 2.98 3.94 22.67
C GLU A 269 2.23 5.01 21.83
N PRO A 270 1.33 5.81 22.44
CA PRO A 270 0.51 6.78 21.71
C PRO A 270 1.34 7.92 21.09
N GLU A 271 2.52 8.19 21.65
CA GLU A 271 3.45 9.21 21.15
C GLU A 271 4.39 8.68 20.05
N SER A 272 4.32 7.39 19.71
CA SER A 272 5.12 6.86 18.60
C SER A 272 4.73 7.53 17.28
N ARG A 273 5.68 7.58 16.34
CA ARG A 273 5.42 8.19 15.01
C ARG A 273 4.21 7.55 14.33
N ASP A 274 4.10 6.23 14.38
CA ASP A 274 3.04 5.50 13.70
C ASP A 274 1.69 5.71 14.38
N SER A 275 1.64 5.72 15.72
CA SER A 275 0.43 6.08 16.48
C SER A 275 -0.04 7.49 16.15
N GLN A 276 0.88 8.46 16.11
CA GLN A 276 0.56 9.83 15.71
C GLN A 276 0.07 9.92 14.26
N PHE A 277 0.69 9.19 13.33
CA PHE A 277 0.27 9.18 11.92
C PHE A 277 -1.14 8.61 11.76
N VAL A 278 -1.47 7.52 12.46
CA VAL A 278 -2.83 6.94 12.43
C VAL A 278 -3.84 7.95 12.99
N ALA A 279 -3.54 8.56 14.14
CA ALA A 279 -4.43 9.53 14.78
C ALA A 279 -4.65 10.81 13.94
N ASP A 280 -3.58 11.34 13.33
CA ASP A 280 -3.64 12.49 12.42
C ASP A 280 -4.44 12.15 11.15
N SER A 281 -4.20 10.98 10.56
CA SER A 281 -4.92 10.51 9.38
C SER A 281 -6.42 10.30 9.65
N GLN A 282 -6.76 9.79 10.84
CA GLN A 282 -8.14 9.67 11.31
C GLN A 282 -8.78 11.06 11.48
N SER A 283 -8.09 11.98 12.13
CA SER A 283 -8.56 13.35 12.33
C SER A 283 -8.78 14.07 10.99
N TRP A 284 -7.87 13.87 10.03
CA TRP A 284 -8.00 14.37 8.66
C TRP A 284 -9.23 13.78 7.96
N PHE A 285 -9.42 12.45 8.03
CA PHE A 285 -10.58 11.78 7.44
C PHE A 285 -11.89 12.32 8.03
N ASP A 286 -11.97 12.40 9.36
CA ASP A 286 -13.15 12.89 10.08
C ASP A 286 -13.44 14.36 9.79
N SER A 287 -12.40 15.19 9.61
CA SER A 287 -12.57 16.58 9.21
C SER A 287 -13.29 16.68 7.87
N LEU A 288 -12.89 15.89 6.86
CA LEU A 288 -13.55 15.88 5.56
C LEU A 288 -14.97 15.32 5.69
N TRP A 289 -15.10 14.18 6.37
CA TRP A 289 -16.36 13.46 6.58
C TRP A 289 -17.45 14.33 7.18
N SER A 290 -17.11 15.14 8.20
CA SER A 290 -18.06 15.94 8.96
C SER A 290 -18.31 17.35 8.40
N THR A 291 -17.48 17.83 7.46
CA THR A 291 -17.57 19.22 6.96
C THR A 291 -18.05 19.31 5.52
N ILE A 292 -17.19 18.96 4.56
CA ILE A 292 -17.40 19.19 3.12
C ILE A 292 -17.84 17.95 2.37
N ALA A 293 -17.90 16.79 3.03
CA ALA A 293 -18.36 15.56 2.43
C ALA A 293 -19.89 15.48 2.42
N GLU A 294 -20.45 15.25 1.23
CA GLU A 294 -21.90 15.11 1.03
C GLU A 294 -22.25 13.65 0.72
N PRO A 295 -23.46 13.16 1.04
CA PRO A 295 -23.88 11.81 0.67
C PRO A 295 -23.67 11.53 -0.83
N LEU A 296 -23.01 10.40 -1.15
CA LEU A 296 -22.76 10.04 -2.55
C LEU A 296 -24.04 9.48 -3.18
N SER A 297 -24.64 10.22 -4.12
CA SER A 297 -25.72 9.68 -4.94
C SER A 297 -25.17 8.74 -6.01
N LEU A 298 -25.59 7.47 -5.94
CA LEU A 298 -25.23 6.43 -6.91
C LEU A 298 -26.26 6.29 -8.04
N PHE A 299 -27.41 6.94 -7.90
CA PHE A 299 -28.50 6.95 -8.87
C PHE A 299 -28.71 8.37 -9.39
N GLU A 300 -29.00 8.49 -10.68
CA GLU A 300 -29.51 9.73 -11.29
C GLU A 300 -31.03 9.80 -11.13
#